data_AF-A0A7C0VTA4-F1
#
_entry.id   AF-A0A7C0VTA4-F1
#
_cell.length_a   1.000
_cell.length_b   1.000
_cell.length_c   1.000
_cell.angle_alpha   90.00
_cell.angle_beta   90.00
_cell.angle_gamma   90.00
#
_symmetry.space_group_name_H-M   'P 1'
#
loop_
_entity.id
_entity.type
_entity.pdbx_description
1 polymer ?
#
loop_
_entity_poly.entity_id
_entity_poly.type
_entity_poly.pdbx_seq_one_letter_code
_entity_poly.pdbx_strand_id
1 'polypeptide(L)'
;MESEIAAQTIVSVSTRDSRIVYISATAYGTPQPNLTDTLTRIISDIGSRLDYWQLYGDKFRLQVLNELSKYGYKVENVEVAVSYRCPNCGAAIELNPEAIIYVCKYCGWSGDIFGKNLKIYAWPTLPRQSVEQLVKRFTGGAKIVEADLKYVPYWIFKASITVNYAAKVVYKVKRGKKYVRREANVGEKFEKEIVYPLIARLNAEFYGDMEMQGNVEYNFRKKPPKEVTSQEARNIAPYVLSPEISRDEAK
;
A
#
# COMPACT_ATOMS: atom_id res chain seq x y z
N MET A 1 -16.45 17.94 33.11
CA MET A 1 -17.73 17.23 33.09
C MET A 1 -17.58 16.16 32.03
N GLU A 2 -17.60 14.88 32.41
CA GLU A 2 -17.73 13.82 31.43
C GLU A 2 -19.09 13.99 30.76
N SER A 3 -19.09 14.38 29.49
CA SER A 3 -20.30 14.52 28.71
C SER A 3 -20.96 13.14 28.59
N GLU A 4 -22.23 13.04 28.95
CA GLU A 4 -22.96 11.77 28.97
C GLU A 4 -23.15 11.22 27.54
N ILE A 5 -23.04 9.91 27.38
CA ILE A 5 -23.20 9.27 26.06
C ILE A 5 -24.70 9.17 25.76
N ALA A 6 -25.16 9.94 24.76
CA ALA A 6 -26.55 9.96 24.33
C ALA A 6 -26.90 8.80 23.38
N ALA A 7 -25.95 8.43 22.50
CA ALA A 7 -26.09 7.34 21.55
C ALA A 7 -24.74 6.85 21.03
N GLN A 8 -24.64 5.58 20.64
CA GLN A 8 -23.45 5.00 20.03
C GLN A 8 -23.84 4.02 18.93
N THR A 9 -23.11 4.03 17.81
CA THR A 9 -23.33 3.08 16.71
C THR A 9 -22.03 2.71 16.01
N ILE A 10 -22.02 1.54 15.36
CA ILE A 10 -20.96 1.08 14.48
C ILE A 10 -21.63 0.55 13.20
N VAL A 11 -21.28 1.12 12.05
CA VAL A 11 -21.85 0.73 10.76
C VAL A 11 -20.76 0.45 9.74
N SER A 12 -20.94 -0.59 8.92
CA SER A 12 -20.11 -0.86 7.76
C SER A 12 -20.67 -0.13 6.54
N VAL A 13 -19.82 0.61 5.84
CA VAL A 13 -20.20 1.42 4.68
C VAL A 13 -19.22 1.20 3.54
N SER A 14 -19.73 1.06 2.32
CA SER A 14 -18.91 1.19 1.12
C SER A 14 -18.91 2.66 0.70
N THR A 15 -17.73 3.28 0.76
CA THR A 15 -17.48 4.64 0.28
C THR A 15 -17.65 4.77 -1.22
N ARG A 16 -17.73 6.01 -1.72
CA ARG A 16 -17.85 6.32 -3.14
C ARG A 16 -16.68 5.77 -3.96
N ASP A 17 -15.46 5.79 -3.41
CA ASP A 17 -14.27 5.20 -4.02
C ASP A 17 -14.14 3.68 -3.77
N SER A 18 -15.25 3.02 -3.44
CA SER A 18 -15.38 1.56 -3.29
C SER A 18 -14.54 0.96 -2.16
N ARG A 19 -14.16 1.73 -1.14
CA ARG A 19 -13.53 1.20 0.08
C ARG A 19 -14.58 0.81 1.11
N ILE A 20 -14.45 -0.39 1.66
CA ILE A 20 -15.28 -0.85 2.78
C ILE A 20 -14.64 -0.36 4.08
N VAL A 21 -15.37 0.46 4.84
CA VAL A 21 -14.94 1.00 6.13
C VAL A 21 -15.98 0.78 7.21
N TYR A 22 -15.53 0.81 8.45
CA TYR A 22 -16.36 0.72 9.64
C TYR A 22 -16.29 2.06 10.36
N ILE A 23 -17.43 2.74 10.41
CA ILE A 23 -17.56 4.04 11.06
C ILE A 23 -18.22 3.80 12.42
N SER A 24 -17.49 4.07 13.49
CA SER A 24 -18.04 4.15 14.84
C SER A 24 -18.31 5.60 15.19
N ALA A 25 -19.51 5.90 15.68
CA ALA A 25 -19.84 7.23 16.15
C ALA A 25 -20.48 7.21 17.54
N THR A 26 -20.11 8.18 18.35
CA THR A 26 -20.60 8.39 19.71
C THR A 26 -21.14 9.80 19.81
N ALA A 27 -22.44 9.94 20.03
CA ALA A 27 -23.08 11.23 20.27
C ALA A 27 -23.16 11.50 21.78
N TYR A 28 -22.83 12.73 22.17
CA TYR A 28 -22.82 13.19 23.56
C TYR A 28 -23.97 14.15 23.83
N GLY A 29 -24.53 14.09 25.05
CA GLY A 29 -25.63 14.92 25.52
C GLY A 29 -26.74 14.08 26.16
N THR A 30 -27.97 14.59 26.14
CA THR A 30 -29.11 13.89 26.74
C THR A 30 -29.63 12.79 25.80
N PRO A 31 -29.78 11.53 26.28
CA PRO A 31 -30.39 10.44 25.51
C PRO A 31 -31.79 10.81 25.01
N GLN A 32 -32.05 10.56 23.73
CA GLN A 32 -33.32 10.85 23.06
C GLN A 32 -33.84 9.60 22.33
N PRO A 33 -35.17 9.41 22.25
CA PRO A 33 -35.75 8.27 21.53
C PRO A 33 -35.33 8.22 20.06
N ASN A 34 -35.04 7.03 19.55
CA ASN A 34 -34.64 6.76 18.16
C ASN A 34 -33.37 7.48 17.68
N LEU A 35 -32.59 8.09 18.59
CA LEU A 35 -31.36 8.81 18.26
C LEU A 35 -30.33 7.84 17.65
N THR A 36 -30.14 6.66 18.24
CA THR A 36 -29.17 5.65 17.75
C THR A 36 -29.50 5.17 16.33
N ASP A 37 -30.76 4.88 16.04
CA ASP A 37 -31.19 4.42 14.72
C ASP A 37 -31.05 5.52 13.67
N THR A 38 -31.43 6.75 14.03
CA THR A 38 -31.28 7.92 13.16
C THR A 38 -29.80 8.21 12.87
N LEU A 39 -28.95 8.17 13.91
CA LEU A 39 -27.51 8.32 13.79
C LEU A 39 -26.92 7.27 12.85
N THR A 40 -27.31 6.01 13.00
CA THR A 40 -26.87 4.90 12.14
C THR A 40 -27.24 5.15 10.68
N ARG A 41 -28.48 5.57 10.40
CA ARG A 41 -28.95 5.88 9.05
C ARG A 41 -28.18 7.05 8.43
N ILE A 42 -27.99 8.14 9.18
CA ILE A 42 -27.28 9.33 8.71
C ILE A 42 -25.83 8.99 8.35
N ILE A 43 -25.14 8.25 9.22
CA ILE A 43 -23.74 7.86 8.99
C ILE A 43 -23.62 6.96 7.76
N SER A 44 -24.52 5.98 7.62
CA SER A 44 -24.53 5.08 6.46
C SER A 44 -24.74 5.84 5.15
N ASP A 45 -25.73 6.74 5.12
CA ASP A 45 -26.06 7.53 3.94
C ASP A 45 -24.94 8.51 3.58
N ILE A 46 -24.49 9.35 4.52
CA ILE A 46 -23.39 10.30 4.25
C ILE A 46 -22.10 9.55 3.90
N GLY A 47 -21.76 8.51 4.66
CA GLY A 47 -20.54 7.74 4.44
C GLY A 47 -20.47 7.11 3.05
N SER A 48 -21.61 6.67 2.51
CA SER A 48 -21.67 6.06 1.17
C SER A 48 -21.47 7.07 0.02
N ARG A 49 -21.72 8.36 0.28
CA ARG A 49 -21.62 9.45 -0.71
C ARG A 49 -20.25 10.10 -0.77
N LEU A 50 -19.38 9.82 0.20
CA LEU A 50 -18.06 10.42 0.35
C LEU A 50 -16.93 9.46 -0.04
N ASP A 51 -15.81 10.03 -0.45
CA ASP A 51 -14.56 9.29 -0.62
C ASP A 51 -13.93 9.04 0.76
N TYR A 52 -13.15 7.95 0.89
CA TYR A 52 -12.50 7.57 2.14
C TYR A 52 -11.80 8.72 2.89
N TRP A 53 -11.00 9.54 2.20
CA TRP A 53 -10.27 10.64 2.82
C TRP A 53 -11.18 11.72 3.39
N GLN A 54 -12.39 11.88 2.84
CA GLN A 54 -13.37 12.87 3.31
C GLN A 54 -14.08 12.44 4.60
N LEU A 55 -13.98 11.16 4.97
CA LEU A 55 -14.48 10.66 6.25
C LEU A 55 -13.55 11.03 7.42
N TYR A 56 -12.30 11.40 7.13
CA TYR A 56 -11.36 11.87 8.13
C TYR A 56 -11.49 13.38 8.34
N GLY A 57 -11.62 13.79 9.59
CA GLY A 57 -11.64 15.20 9.99
C GLY A 57 -13.03 15.76 10.28
N ASP A 58 -13.05 17.07 10.55
CA ASP A 58 -14.24 17.76 11.07
C ASP A 58 -15.39 17.86 10.06
N LYS A 59 -15.11 17.81 8.76
CA LYS A 59 -16.15 18.02 7.75
C LYS A 59 -17.25 16.95 7.83
N PHE A 60 -16.86 15.68 7.97
CA PHE A 60 -17.81 14.58 8.14
C PHE A 60 -18.60 14.73 9.45
N ARG A 61 -17.90 14.99 10.55
CA ARG A 61 -18.50 15.23 11.88
C ARG A 61 -19.54 16.35 11.86
N LEU A 62 -19.21 17.49 11.24
CA LEU A 62 -20.10 18.64 11.10
C LEU A 62 -21.31 18.33 10.23
N GLN A 63 -21.15 17.55 9.16
CA GLN A 63 -22.28 17.10 8.34
C GLN A 63 -23.24 16.22 9.14
N VAL A 64 -22.72 15.29 9.94
CA VAL A 64 -23.54 14.44 10.83
C VAL A 64 -24.29 15.30 11.85
N LEU A 65 -23.62 16.26 12.50
CA LEU A 65 -24.25 17.19 13.45
C LEU A 65 -25.36 18.03 12.80
N ASN A 66 -25.12 18.56 11.60
CA ASN A 66 -26.09 19.35 10.86
C ASN A 66 -27.33 18.51 10.48
N GLU A 67 -27.14 17.26 10.04
CA GLU A 67 -28.28 16.37 9.75
C GLU A 67 -29.07 16.02 11.00
N LEU A 68 -28.40 15.68 12.11
CA LEU A 68 -29.08 15.43 13.40
C LEU A 68 -29.92 16.63 13.85
N SER A 69 -29.38 17.85 13.70
CA SER A 69 -30.09 19.09 14.03
C SER A 69 -31.33 19.29 13.17
N LYS A 70 -31.28 18.96 11.87
CA LYS A 70 -32.47 19.01 10.98
C LYS A 70 -33.57 18.06 11.40
N TYR A 71 -33.22 16.90 11.97
CA TYR A 71 -34.19 15.96 12.56
C TYR A 71 -34.68 16.38 13.96
N GLY A 72 -34.20 17.51 14.49
CA GLY A 72 -34.64 18.07 15.77
C GLY A 72 -33.86 17.57 17.00
N TYR A 73 -32.80 16.78 16.80
CA TYR A 73 -32.00 16.26 17.90
C TYR A 73 -31.02 17.33 18.44
N LYS A 74 -30.99 17.49 19.76
CA LYS A 74 -29.99 18.33 20.45
C LYS A 74 -28.88 17.43 20.98
N VAL A 75 -27.72 17.50 20.36
CA VAL A 75 -26.49 16.80 20.76
C VAL A 75 -25.38 17.82 20.99
N GLU A 76 -24.56 17.62 22.01
CA GLU A 76 -23.46 18.53 22.35
C GLU A 76 -22.28 18.34 21.40
N ASN A 77 -21.95 17.08 21.12
CA ASN A 77 -20.89 16.71 20.21
C ASN A 77 -21.14 15.30 19.63
N VAL A 78 -20.46 14.98 18.54
CA VAL A 78 -20.39 13.63 17.99
C VAL A 78 -18.92 13.32 17.73
N GLU A 79 -18.40 12.27 18.35
CA GLU A 79 -17.10 11.71 17.98
C GLU A 79 -17.30 10.66 16.89
N VAL A 80 -16.43 10.69 15.88
CA VAL A 80 -16.42 9.71 14.79
C VAL A 80 -15.02 9.13 14.68
N ALA A 81 -14.94 7.81 14.66
CA ALA A 81 -13.73 7.08 14.30
C ALA A 81 -14.00 6.16 13.10
N VAL A 82 -13.10 6.21 12.13
CA VAL A 82 -13.17 5.42 10.90
C VAL A 82 -12.07 4.37 10.96
N SER A 83 -12.46 3.10 10.95
CA SER A 83 -11.55 1.97 10.97
C SER A 83 -11.69 1.15 9.70
N TYR A 84 -10.56 0.68 9.19
CA TYR A 84 -10.55 -0.32 8.12
C TYR A 84 -10.58 -1.71 8.75
N ARG A 85 -11.34 -2.65 8.16
CA ARG A 85 -11.36 -4.05 8.62
C ARG A 85 -11.10 -5.01 7.48
N CYS A 86 -10.49 -6.14 7.82
CA CYS A 86 -10.21 -7.22 6.88
C CYS A 86 -11.52 -7.72 6.24
N PRO A 87 -11.62 -7.73 4.89
CA PRO A 87 -12.80 -8.28 4.20
C PRO A 87 -13.01 -9.78 4.48
N ASN A 88 -11.95 -10.51 4.82
CA ASN A 88 -12.00 -11.95 5.02
C ASN A 88 -12.37 -12.38 6.45
N CYS A 89 -11.82 -11.73 7.48
CA CYS A 89 -12.07 -12.13 8.88
C CYS A 89 -12.69 -11.04 9.76
N GLY A 90 -12.92 -9.83 9.25
CA GLY A 90 -13.51 -8.72 10.00
C GLY A 90 -12.62 -8.12 11.09
N ALA A 91 -11.35 -8.52 11.21
CA ALA A 91 -10.42 -7.92 12.17
C ALA A 91 -10.06 -6.49 11.78
N ALA A 92 -9.86 -5.61 12.76
CA ALA A 92 -9.40 -4.25 12.54
C ALA A 92 -7.98 -4.25 11.95
N ILE A 93 -7.77 -3.43 10.93
CA ILE A 93 -6.47 -3.25 10.27
C ILE A 93 -6.06 -1.81 10.42
N GLU A 94 -4.87 -1.60 10.97
CA GLU A 94 -4.20 -0.30 10.96
C GLU A 94 -3.54 -0.14 9.60
N LEU A 95 -4.14 0.66 8.73
CA LEU A 95 -3.55 1.03 7.45
C LEU A 95 -2.69 2.29 7.65
N ASN A 96 -1.44 2.21 7.21
CA ASN A 96 -0.58 3.38 7.01
C ASN A 96 -1.15 4.18 5.80
N PRO A 97 -1.24 5.53 5.86
CA PRO A 97 -1.60 6.35 4.70
C PRO A 97 -0.82 6.04 3.41
N GLU A 98 0.41 5.51 3.51
CA GLU A 98 1.24 5.12 2.36
C GLU A 98 0.90 3.74 1.77
N ALA A 99 0.06 2.97 2.46
CA ALA A 99 -0.26 1.60 2.10
C ALA A 99 -1.16 1.54 0.87
N ILE A 100 -0.72 0.81 -0.15
CA ILE A 100 -1.55 0.45 -1.32
C ILE A 100 -2.01 -1.01 -1.22
N ILE A 101 -1.14 -1.88 -0.70
CA ILE A 101 -1.37 -3.32 -0.47
C ILE A 101 -1.13 -3.61 1.00
N TYR A 102 -1.96 -4.42 1.65
CA TYR A 102 -1.78 -4.85 3.04
C TYR A 102 -1.93 -6.36 3.21
N VAL A 103 -1.44 -6.84 4.36
CA VAL A 103 -1.61 -8.22 4.81
C VAL A 103 -2.22 -8.22 6.20
N CYS A 104 -3.29 -8.96 6.40
CA CYS A 104 -3.97 -9.07 7.68
C CYS A 104 -3.15 -9.92 8.66
N LYS A 105 -2.67 -9.31 9.75
CA LYS A 105 -1.91 -10.01 10.82
C LYS A 105 -2.67 -11.15 11.48
N TYR A 106 -4.00 -11.17 11.40
CA TYR A 106 -4.85 -12.14 12.08
C TYR A 106 -5.13 -13.41 11.26
N CYS A 107 -5.55 -13.26 10.00
CA CYS A 107 -5.93 -14.39 9.13
C CYS A 107 -4.98 -14.61 7.95
N GLY A 108 -4.04 -13.69 7.69
CA GLY A 108 -3.09 -13.78 6.59
C GLY A 108 -3.65 -13.41 5.22
N TRP A 109 -4.89 -12.89 5.17
CA TRP A 109 -5.46 -12.38 3.92
C TRP A 109 -4.66 -11.18 3.42
N SER A 110 -4.38 -11.15 2.12
CA SER A 110 -3.66 -10.07 1.47
C SER A 110 -4.50 -9.44 0.37
N GLY A 111 -4.42 -8.13 0.25
CA GLY A 111 -5.16 -7.40 -0.78
C GLY A 111 -4.85 -5.93 -0.80
N ASP A 112 -5.46 -5.22 -1.74
CA ASP A 112 -5.35 -3.77 -1.83
C ASP A 112 -6.28 -3.05 -0.86
N ILE A 113 -6.07 -1.75 -0.69
CA ILE A 113 -6.94 -0.86 0.11
C ILE A 113 -8.40 -0.83 -0.37
N PHE A 114 -8.69 -1.32 -1.58
CA PHE A 114 -10.05 -1.45 -2.11
C PHE A 114 -10.70 -2.79 -1.75
N GLY A 115 -10.01 -3.66 -1.02
CA GLY A 115 -10.53 -4.95 -0.58
C GLY A 115 -10.45 -6.05 -1.65
N LYS A 116 -9.72 -5.84 -2.74
CA LYS A 116 -9.48 -6.88 -3.73
C LYS A 116 -8.42 -7.84 -3.23
N ASN A 117 -8.75 -9.13 -3.28
CA ASN A 117 -7.83 -10.19 -2.89
C ASN A 117 -6.64 -10.23 -3.87
N LEU A 118 -5.43 -10.20 -3.32
CA LEU A 118 -4.19 -10.28 -4.09
C LEU A 118 -3.35 -11.45 -3.61
N LYS A 119 -2.78 -12.18 -4.55
CA LYS A 119 -1.74 -13.15 -4.26
C LYS A 119 -0.41 -12.43 -4.05
N ILE A 120 0.21 -12.67 -2.92
CA ILE A 120 1.52 -12.09 -2.60
C ILE A 120 2.61 -13.14 -2.79
N TYR A 121 3.75 -12.68 -3.31
CA TYR A 121 4.95 -13.47 -3.51
C TYR A 121 6.07 -12.82 -2.74
N ALA A 122 6.83 -13.60 -1.98
CA ALA A 122 7.92 -13.09 -1.17
C ALA A 122 9.19 -13.91 -1.37
N TRP A 123 10.33 -13.22 -1.30
CA TRP A 123 11.60 -13.87 -1.05
C TRP A 123 11.70 -14.23 0.43
N PRO A 124 12.32 -15.38 0.76
CA PRO A 124 12.54 -15.76 2.15
C PRO A 124 13.46 -14.75 2.83
N THR A 125 13.17 -14.45 4.10
CA THR A 125 14.04 -13.62 4.94
C THR A 125 15.40 -14.28 5.11
N LEU A 126 16.46 -13.49 5.02
CA LEU A 126 17.78 -13.96 5.43
C LEU A 126 17.86 -14.01 6.97
N PRO A 127 18.54 -15.03 7.55
CA PRO A 127 18.79 -15.04 8.99
C PRO A 127 19.53 -13.78 9.42
N ARG A 128 19.12 -13.20 10.56
CA ARG A 128 19.72 -11.95 11.10
C ARG A 128 21.25 -12.05 11.20
N GLN A 129 21.77 -13.17 11.69
CA GLN A 129 23.21 -13.41 11.81
C GLN A 129 23.94 -13.28 10.46
N SER A 130 23.35 -13.78 9.37
CA SER A 130 23.93 -13.68 8.03
C SER A 130 24.00 -12.24 7.56
N VAL A 131 22.96 -11.45 7.84
CA VAL A 131 22.92 -10.01 7.52
C VAL A 131 23.95 -9.25 8.34
N GLU A 132 24.03 -9.50 9.66
CA GLU A 132 25.00 -8.85 10.54
C GLU A 132 26.44 -9.15 10.14
N GLN A 133 26.74 -10.39 9.74
CA GLN A 133 28.07 -10.76 9.23
C GLN A 133 28.39 -10.04 7.92
N LEU A 134 27.43 -9.90 7.02
CA LEU A 134 27.61 -9.16 5.77
C LEU A 134 27.95 -7.69 6.07
N VAL A 135 27.15 -7.04 6.91
CA VAL A 135 27.35 -5.63 7.31
C VAL A 135 28.69 -5.43 7.98
N LYS A 136 29.09 -6.31 8.90
CA LYS A 136 30.41 -6.24 9.56
C LYS A 136 31.57 -6.35 8.56
N ARG A 137 31.45 -7.18 7.52
CA ARG A 137 32.47 -7.28 6.46
C ARG A 137 32.56 -5.99 5.64
N PHE A 138 31.43 -5.40 5.29
CA PHE A 138 31.40 -4.16 4.49
C PHE A 138 31.85 -2.92 5.28
N THR A 139 31.53 -2.85 6.57
CA THR A 139 31.82 -1.68 7.42
C THR A 139 33.14 -1.76 8.18
N GLY A 140 33.89 -2.86 8.05
CA GLY A 140 35.15 -3.05 8.76
C GLY A 140 34.99 -3.32 10.27
N GLY A 141 33.87 -3.94 10.67
CA GLY A 141 33.63 -4.33 12.07
C GLY A 141 32.83 -3.32 12.89
N ALA A 142 32.10 -2.40 12.26
CA ALA A 142 31.22 -1.47 12.97
C ALA A 142 30.19 -2.21 13.84
N LYS A 143 29.85 -1.61 14.99
CA LYS A 143 28.81 -2.12 15.88
C LYS A 143 27.44 -1.78 15.29
N ILE A 144 26.62 -2.80 15.09
CA ILE A 144 25.23 -2.64 14.65
C ILE A 144 24.42 -2.17 15.85
N VAL A 145 23.82 -0.99 15.74
CA VAL A 145 23.00 -0.37 16.80
C VAL A 145 21.57 -0.90 16.69
N GLU A 146 21.02 -0.91 15.48
CA GLU A 146 19.65 -1.32 15.19
C GLU A 146 19.61 -2.07 13.86
N ALA A 147 18.65 -2.99 13.72
CA ALA A 147 18.42 -3.71 12.48
C ALA A 147 16.95 -4.12 12.38
N ASP A 148 16.25 -3.51 11.43
CA ASP A 148 14.84 -3.71 11.16
C ASP A 148 14.61 -4.46 9.86
N LEU A 149 13.70 -5.42 9.90
CA LEU A 149 13.21 -6.10 8.70
C LEU A 149 12.02 -5.34 8.13
N LYS A 150 12.11 -4.93 6.87
CA LYS A 150 11.01 -4.29 6.14
C LYS A 150 10.70 -5.11 4.88
N TYR A 151 9.41 -5.34 4.64
CA TYR A 151 8.93 -5.89 3.37
C TYR A 151 8.38 -4.77 2.50
N VAL A 152 9.07 -4.49 1.39
CA VAL A 152 8.65 -3.47 0.42
C VAL A 152 7.89 -4.15 -0.72
N PRO A 153 6.59 -3.85 -0.91
CA PRO A 153 5.79 -4.50 -1.94
C PRO A 153 6.05 -3.89 -3.32
N TYR A 154 6.10 -4.75 -4.35
CA TYR A 154 6.24 -4.37 -5.76
C TYR A 154 5.19 -5.08 -6.61
N TRP A 155 4.63 -4.36 -7.57
CA TRP A 155 3.95 -4.93 -8.72
C TRP A 155 4.99 -5.36 -9.76
N ILE A 156 4.94 -6.61 -10.20
CA ILE A 156 5.87 -7.11 -11.20
C ILE A 156 5.15 -7.29 -12.52
N PHE A 157 5.55 -6.53 -13.54
CA PHE A 157 5.02 -6.65 -14.89
C PHE A 157 6.02 -7.35 -15.80
N LYS A 158 5.52 -8.28 -16.62
CA LYS A 158 6.28 -8.81 -17.77
C LYS A 158 5.82 -8.02 -18.99
N ALA A 159 6.71 -7.26 -19.58
CA ALA A 159 6.41 -6.45 -20.77
C ALA A 159 7.16 -7.01 -21.97
N SER A 160 6.41 -7.34 -23.03
CA SER A 160 6.98 -7.70 -24.33
C SER A 160 7.15 -6.41 -25.13
N ILE A 161 8.40 -6.02 -25.34
CA ILE A 161 8.76 -4.81 -26.09
C ILE A 161 9.13 -5.22 -27.50
N THR A 162 8.43 -4.64 -28.48
CA THR A 162 8.79 -4.73 -29.89
C THR A 162 9.27 -3.35 -30.35
N VAL A 163 10.53 -3.28 -30.78
CA VAL A 163 11.14 -2.08 -31.33
C VAL A 163 11.43 -2.32 -32.81
N ASN A 164 10.84 -1.51 -33.68
CA ASN A 164 11.28 -1.42 -35.07
C ASN A 164 12.26 -0.26 -35.17
N TYR A 165 13.47 -0.52 -35.62
CA TYR A 165 14.47 0.53 -35.80
C TYR A 165 15.00 0.53 -37.23
N ALA A 166 15.37 1.72 -37.71
CA ALA A 166 16.11 1.91 -38.94
C ALA A 166 17.36 2.72 -38.62
N ALA A 167 18.52 2.18 -38.96
CA ALA A 167 19.82 2.79 -38.70
C ALA A 167 20.70 2.75 -39.95
N LYS A 168 21.56 3.75 -40.09
CA LYS A 168 22.60 3.77 -41.12
C LYS A 168 23.90 3.26 -40.52
N VAL A 169 24.27 2.02 -40.82
CA VAL A 169 25.50 1.41 -40.33
C VAL A 169 26.66 1.70 -41.26
N VAL A 170 27.83 1.99 -40.68
CA VAL A 170 29.05 2.28 -41.41
C VAL A 170 30.12 1.26 -41.02
N TYR A 171 30.61 0.49 -41.99
CA TYR A 171 31.58 -0.57 -41.77
C TYR A 171 32.75 -0.49 -42.75
N LYS A 172 33.90 -1.06 -42.38
CA LYS A 172 35.11 -1.10 -43.23
C LYS A 172 35.24 -2.49 -43.87
N VAL A 173 35.35 -2.55 -45.18
CA VAL A 173 35.60 -3.79 -45.93
C VAL A 173 37.04 -3.81 -46.41
N LYS A 174 37.77 -4.89 -46.14
CA LYS A 174 39.14 -5.07 -46.64
C LYS A 174 39.09 -5.41 -48.12
N ARG A 175 39.74 -4.59 -48.96
CA ARG A 175 39.85 -4.80 -50.42
C ARG A 175 41.33 -4.82 -50.78
N GLY A 176 41.91 -6.02 -50.87
CA GLY A 176 43.36 -6.21 -51.00
C GLY A 176 44.12 -5.78 -49.74
N LYS A 177 45.10 -4.88 -49.88
CA LYS A 177 45.81 -4.22 -48.75
C LYS A 177 45.07 -2.96 -48.21
N LYS A 178 44.03 -2.52 -48.92
CA LYS A 178 43.07 -1.42 -48.66
C LYS A 178 42.03 -1.72 -47.57
N TYR A 179 41.62 -0.78 -46.71
CA TYR A 179 40.29 -0.79 -46.08
C TYR A 179 39.42 0.31 -46.69
N VAL A 180 38.20 -0.03 -47.12
CA VAL A 180 37.24 0.91 -47.74
C VAL A 180 36.01 1.04 -46.85
N ARG A 181 35.59 2.28 -46.58
CA ARG A 181 34.37 2.59 -45.81
C ARG A 181 33.13 2.35 -46.68
N ARG A 182 32.15 1.63 -46.14
CA ARG A 182 30.84 1.38 -46.74
C ARG A 182 29.75 1.78 -45.77
N GLU A 183 28.62 2.23 -46.31
CA GLU A 183 27.45 2.61 -45.55
C GLU A 183 26.26 1.77 -46.05
N ALA A 184 25.42 1.28 -45.14
CA ALA A 184 24.20 0.55 -45.47
C ALA A 184 23.07 1.01 -44.53
N ASN A 185 21.85 1.05 -45.05
CA ASN A 185 20.66 1.22 -44.22
C ASN A 185 20.22 -0.17 -43.75
N VAL A 186 20.09 -0.34 -42.44
CA VAL A 186 19.60 -1.55 -41.80
C VAL A 186 18.32 -1.18 -41.07
N GLY A 187 17.24 -1.89 -41.38
CA GLY A 187 15.99 -1.81 -40.65
C GLY A 187 15.68 -3.16 -40.07
N GLU A 188 15.53 -3.27 -38.76
CA GLU A 188 15.28 -4.53 -38.07
C GLU A 188 14.20 -4.39 -37.01
N LYS A 189 13.53 -5.51 -36.76
CA LYS A 189 12.58 -5.70 -35.67
C LYS A 189 13.30 -6.39 -34.52
N PHE A 190 13.30 -5.75 -33.36
CA PHE A 190 13.85 -6.26 -32.12
C PHE A 190 12.71 -6.55 -31.15
N GLU A 191 12.61 -7.79 -30.67
CA GLU A 191 11.65 -8.17 -29.65
C GLU A 191 12.40 -8.59 -28.38
N LYS A 192 11.97 -8.06 -27.24
CA LYS A 192 12.56 -8.37 -25.94
C LYS A 192 11.49 -8.38 -24.86
N GLU A 193 11.46 -9.43 -24.07
CA GLU A 193 10.71 -9.44 -22.82
C GLU A 193 11.55 -8.82 -21.70
N ILE A 194 10.95 -7.86 -20.99
CA ILE A 194 11.53 -7.26 -19.80
C ILE A 194 10.64 -7.51 -18.59
N VAL A 195 11.26 -7.44 -17.41
CA VAL A 195 10.56 -7.46 -16.13
C VAL A 195 10.62 -6.05 -15.59
N TYR A 196 9.47 -5.44 -15.33
CA TYR A 196 9.36 -4.08 -14.84
C TYR A 196 8.73 -4.09 -13.44
N PRO A 197 9.52 -3.93 -12.38
CA PRO A 197 9.01 -3.78 -11.02
C PRO A 197 8.54 -2.35 -10.78
N LEU A 198 7.30 -2.19 -10.35
CA LEU A 198 6.71 -0.91 -9.93
C LEU A 198 6.43 -0.98 -8.44
N ILE A 199 6.89 0.01 -7.69
CA ILE A 199 6.69 0.05 -6.24
C ILE A 199 5.21 0.18 -5.88
N ALA A 200 4.77 -0.58 -4.88
CA ALA A 200 3.37 -0.60 -4.41
C ALA A 200 3.21 0.11 -3.06
N ARG A 201 3.87 1.26 -2.91
CA ARG A 201 3.84 2.12 -1.72
C ARG A 201 4.01 3.57 -2.14
N LEU A 202 3.34 4.50 -1.46
CA LEU A 202 3.59 5.93 -1.62
C LEU A 202 4.89 6.33 -0.90
N ASN A 203 5.64 7.31 -1.43
CA ASN A 203 6.89 7.83 -0.86
C ASN A 203 8.01 6.78 -0.67
N ALA A 204 8.18 5.84 -1.59
CA ALA A 204 9.21 4.82 -1.44
C ALA A 204 10.63 5.25 -1.88
N GLU A 205 10.80 6.50 -2.29
CA GLU A 205 12.08 7.09 -2.71
C GLU A 205 13.16 6.97 -1.62
N PHE A 206 12.75 6.98 -0.34
CA PHE A 206 13.65 6.78 0.81
C PHE A 206 14.45 5.47 0.77
N TYR A 207 13.95 4.46 0.04
CA TYR A 207 14.59 3.14 -0.06
C TYR A 207 15.61 3.01 -1.19
N GLY A 208 15.90 4.08 -1.94
CA GLY A 208 16.71 3.98 -3.17
C GLY A 208 15.95 3.18 -4.23
N ASP A 209 14.77 3.70 -4.60
CA ASP A 209 13.78 3.05 -5.45
C ASP A 209 14.36 2.40 -6.72
N MET A 210 15.24 3.09 -7.46
CA MET A 210 15.87 2.59 -8.67
C MET A 210 16.82 1.42 -8.41
N GLU A 211 17.63 1.48 -7.34
CA GLU A 211 18.55 0.40 -6.98
C GLU A 211 17.78 -0.85 -6.53
N MET A 212 16.77 -0.65 -5.68
CA MET A 212 15.86 -1.69 -5.27
C MET A 212 15.11 -2.31 -6.46
N GLN A 213 14.60 -1.50 -7.39
CA GLN A 213 13.96 -2.00 -8.62
C GLN A 213 14.92 -2.86 -9.44
N GLY A 214 16.18 -2.43 -9.62
CA GLY A 214 17.21 -3.23 -10.30
C GLY A 214 17.47 -4.57 -9.58
N ASN A 215 17.55 -4.55 -8.25
CA ASN A 215 17.69 -5.76 -7.43
C ASN A 215 16.49 -6.70 -7.55
N VAL A 216 15.27 -6.17 -7.57
CA VAL A 216 14.04 -6.92 -7.77
C VAL A 216 14.01 -7.56 -9.16
N GLU A 217 14.34 -6.81 -10.22
CA GLU A 217 14.43 -7.33 -11.59
C GLU A 217 15.43 -8.49 -11.68
N TYR A 218 16.64 -8.28 -11.13
CA TYR A 218 17.70 -9.28 -11.13
C TYR A 218 17.32 -10.55 -10.37
N ASN A 219 16.79 -10.41 -9.15
CA ASN A 219 16.41 -11.54 -8.32
C ASN A 219 15.19 -12.27 -8.89
N PHE A 220 14.21 -11.56 -9.46
CA PHE A 220 13.05 -12.19 -10.09
C PHE A 220 13.46 -13.10 -11.25
N ARG A 221 14.44 -12.67 -12.07
CA ARG A 221 15.00 -13.49 -13.15
C ARG A 221 15.80 -14.70 -12.65
N LYS A 222 16.64 -14.52 -11.62
CA LYS A 222 17.53 -15.60 -11.14
C LYS A 222 16.84 -16.59 -10.22
N LYS A 223 16.04 -16.10 -9.28
CA LYS A 223 15.36 -16.88 -8.24
C LYS A 223 14.01 -16.23 -7.96
N PRO A 224 12.96 -16.55 -8.75
CA PRO A 224 11.65 -15.95 -8.57
C PRO A 224 11.12 -16.20 -7.14
N PRO A 225 10.37 -15.23 -6.58
CA PRO A 225 9.78 -15.37 -5.25
C PRO A 225 8.70 -16.45 -5.24
N LYS A 226 8.42 -17.01 -4.06
CA LYS A 226 7.40 -18.04 -3.90
C LYS A 226 6.08 -17.41 -3.44
N GLU A 227 4.97 -18.02 -3.82
CA GLU A 227 3.65 -17.65 -3.30
C GLU A 227 3.65 -17.88 -1.79
N VAL A 228 3.19 -16.88 -1.04
CA VAL A 228 3.17 -16.92 0.42
C VAL A 228 1.85 -17.54 0.87
N THR A 229 1.91 -18.53 1.73
CA THR A 229 0.72 -19.12 2.35
C THR A 229 0.10 -18.16 3.36
N SER A 230 -1.18 -18.32 3.73
CA SER A 230 -1.81 -17.47 4.74
C SER A 230 -1.08 -17.49 6.08
N GLN A 231 -0.45 -18.61 6.46
CA GLN A 231 0.35 -18.70 7.69
C GLN A 231 1.61 -17.83 7.60
N GLU A 232 2.36 -17.94 6.51
CA GLU A 232 3.56 -17.13 6.28
C GLU A 232 3.20 -15.65 6.12
N ALA A 233 2.05 -15.35 5.49
CA ALA A 233 1.52 -14.01 5.31
C ALA A 233 1.29 -13.33 6.67
N ARG A 234 0.75 -14.05 7.67
CA ARG A 234 0.62 -13.54 9.04
C ARG A 234 1.95 -13.17 9.66
N ASN A 235 2.98 -13.98 9.43
CA ASN A 235 4.31 -13.75 9.99
C ASN A 235 4.97 -12.51 9.37
N ILE A 236 4.75 -12.25 8.08
CA ILE A 236 5.31 -11.07 7.41
C ILE A 236 4.47 -9.80 7.62
N ALA A 237 3.18 -9.93 7.96
CA ALA A 237 2.24 -8.82 8.04
C ALA A 237 2.72 -7.61 8.87
N PRO A 238 3.38 -7.76 10.04
CA PRO A 238 3.88 -6.60 10.79
C PRO A 238 4.97 -5.82 10.03
N TYR A 239 5.75 -6.51 9.21
CA TYR A 239 6.86 -5.93 8.43
C TYR A 239 6.41 -5.40 7.07
N VAL A 240 5.24 -5.83 6.61
CA VAL A 240 4.56 -5.31 5.43
C VAL A 240 3.81 -4.04 5.88
N LEU A 241 4.20 -2.88 5.33
CA LEU A 241 3.62 -1.56 5.64
C LEU A 241 4.01 -0.90 6.96
N SER A 242 5.02 -1.41 7.68
CA SER A 242 5.60 -0.66 8.79
C SER A 242 6.01 0.75 8.31
N PRO A 243 5.45 1.84 8.89
CA PRO A 243 5.99 3.18 8.65
C PRO A 243 7.47 3.20 9.08
N GLU A 244 8.30 3.98 8.38
CA GLU A 244 9.68 4.22 8.82
C GLU A 244 9.75 5.17 10.01
N ILE A 245 8.77 6.06 10.08
CA ILE A 245 8.69 7.14 11.05
C ILE A 245 7.60 6.75 12.06
N SER A 246 7.95 6.69 13.34
CA SER A 246 6.95 6.55 14.39
C SER A 246 5.96 7.73 14.34
N ARG A 247 4.73 7.56 14.83
CA ARG A 247 3.76 8.68 14.88
C ARG A 247 4.31 9.93 15.59
N ASP A 248 5.27 9.74 16.49
CA ASP A 248 5.91 10.80 17.26
C ASP A 248 7.00 11.55 16.48
N GLU A 249 7.68 10.87 15.56
CA GLU A 249 8.69 11.48 14.67
C GLU A 249 8.07 12.16 13.44
N ALA A 250 6.80 11.88 13.13
CA ALA A 250 6.06 12.47 12.00
C ALA A 250 5.40 13.82 12.32
N LYS A 251 5.72 14.45 13.45
CA LYS A 251 5.19 15.75 13.89
C LYS A 251 6.04 16.93 13.43
#